data_AF-A0A2R6BEP4-F1
#
_entry.id   AF-A0A2R6BEP4-F1
#
_cell.length_a   1.000
_cell.length_b   1.000
_cell.length_c   1.000
_cell.angle_alpha   90.00
_cell.angle_beta   90.00
_cell.angle_gamma   90.00
#
_symmetry.space_group_name_H-M   'P 1'
#
loop_
_entity.id
_entity.type
_entity.pdbx_description
1 polymer ?
#
loop_
_entity_poly.entity_id
_entity_poly.type
_entity_poly.pdbx_seq_one_letter_code
_entity_poly.pdbx_strand_id
1 'polypeptide(L)' 'MSCAQLELIPGIGKKLMWEILAEREKQPFKSIDDLQTRIKVIGIKKKIIERILSELQGNEKYRIFVMPP' A
#
# COMPACT_ATOMS: atom_id res chain seq x y z
N MET A 1 6.85 -7.58 4.64
CA MET A 1 6.36 -6.21 4.83
C MET A 1 5.97 -6.06 6.28
N SER A 2 6.71 -5.26 7.04
CA SER A 2 6.35 -4.93 8.42
C SER A 2 5.15 -3.98 8.43
N CYS A 3 4.31 -4.02 9.47
CA CYS A 3 3.09 -3.21 9.61
C CYS A 3 3.33 -1.71 9.34
N ALA A 4 4.52 -1.21 9.69
CA ALA A 4 4.94 0.17 9.46
C ALA A 4 5.03 0.59 7.99
N GLN A 5 5.25 -0.35 7.05
CA GLN A 5 5.41 -0.01 5.63
C GLN A 5 4.08 0.28 4.93
N LEU A 6 2.97 -0.31 5.41
CA LEU A 6 1.65 -0.08 4.82
C LEU A 6 1.12 1.32 5.17
N GLU A 7 1.45 1.84 6.35
CA GLU A 7 1.08 3.19 6.79
C GLU A 7 1.78 4.30 5.98
N LEU A 8 2.88 3.98 5.30
CA LEU A 8 3.57 4.93 4.41
C LEU A 8 2.81 5.17 3.10
N ILE A 9 1.83 4.33 2.76
CA ILE A 9 1.01 4.54 1.57
C ILE A 9 -0.07 5.60 1.90
N PRO A 10 -0.12 6.72 1.17
CA PRO A 10 -1.05 7.79 1.46
C PRO A 10 -2.50 7.30 1.44
N GLY A 11 -3.22 7.55 2.53
CA GLY A 11 -4.60 7.11 2.72
C GLY A 11 -4.77 5.65 3.13
N ILE A 12 -3.70 4.99 3.60
CA ILE A 12 -3.78 3.76 4.41
C ILE A 12 -3.46 4.14 5.87
N GLY A 13 -4.51 4.29 6.68
CA GLY A 13 -4.37 4.48 8.13
C GLY A 13 -4.38 3.15 8.89
N LYS A 14 -4.19 3.21 10.22
CA LYS A 14 -4.17 2.04 11.14
C LYS A 14 -5.33 1.06 10.92
N LYS A 15 -6.56 1.56 10.79
CA LYS A 15 -7.74 0.71 10.59
C LYS A 15 -7.61 -0.12 9.30
N LEU A 16 -7.27 0.55 8.20
CA LEU A 16 -7.16 -0.09 6.89
C LEU A 16 -5.95 -1.03 6.85
N MET A 17 -4.85 -0.68 7.53
CA MET A 17 -3.70 -1.57 7.72
C MET A 17 -4.11 -2.89 8.40
N TRP A 18 -4.84 -2.82 9.51
CA TRP A 18 -5.32 -4.01 10.22
C TRP A 18 -6.26 -4.86 9.36
N GLU A 19 -7.19 -4.24 8.64
CA GLU A 19 -8.07 -4.95 7.70
C GLU A 19 -7.26 -5.66 6.60
N ILE A 20 -6.24 -5.01 6.04
CA ILE A 20 -5.35 -5.61 5.02
C ILE A 20 -4.63 -6.83 5.58
N LEU A 21 -4.09 -6.73 6.81
CA LEU A 21 -3.38 -7.84 7.45
C LEU A 21 -4.33 -9.01 7.75
N ALA A 22 -5.50 -8.75 8.34
CA ALA A 22 -6.47 -9.77 8.67
C ALA A 22 -7.00 -10.51 7.43
N GLU A 23 -7.27 -9.77 6.34
CA GLU A 23 -7.67 -10.41 5.08
C GLU A 23 -6.52 -11.19 4.44
N ARG A 24 -5.28 -10.68 4.51
CA ARG A 24 -4.11 -11.40 3.99
C ARG A 24 -3.84 -12.70 4.72
N GLU A 25 -4.08 -12.76 6.04
CA GLU A 25 -3.95 -13.98 6.84
C GLU A 25 -4.93 -15.07 6.40
N LYS A 26 -6.17 -14.69 6.04
CA LYS A 26 -7.14 -15.64 5.49
C LYS A 26 -6.70 -16.21 4.15
N GLN A 27 -6.27 -15.33 3.25
CA GLN A 27 -5.81 -15.71 1.92
C GLN A 27 -4.95 -14.60 1.29
N PRO A 28 -3.80 -14.93 0.68
CA PRO A 28 -3.01 -13.97 -0.10
C PRO A 28 -3.84 -13.33 -1.22
N PHE A 29 -3.70 -12.01 -1.39
CA PHE A 29 -4.37 -11.29 -2.47
C PHE A 29 -3.85 -11.76 -3.84
N LYS A 30 -4.77 -12.06 -4.76
CA LYS A 30 -4.43 -12.52 -6.12
C LYS A 30 -4.17 -11.39 -7.09
N SER A 31 -4.80 -10.24 -6.86
CA SER A 31 -4.67 -9.05 -7.70
C SER A 31 -4.95 -7.78 -6.89
N ILE A 32 -4.69 -6.62 -7.49
CA ILE A 32 -5.07 -5.34 -6.91
C ILE A 32 -6.59 -5.23 -6.78
N ASP A 33 -7.35 -5.74 -7.76
CA ASP A 33 -8.82 -5.69 -7.75
C ASP A 33 -9.41 -6.58 -6.64
N ASP A 34 -8.78 -7.72 -6.35
CA ASP A 34 -9.13 -8.60 -5.21
C ASP A 34 -8.94 -7.86 -3.88
N LEU A 35 -7.82 -7.15 -3.72
CA LEU A 35 -7.59 -6.30 -2.55
C LEU A 35 -8.63 -5.19 -2.44
N GLN A 36 -8.95 -4.49 -3.53
CA GLN A 36 -9.95 -3.41 -3.53
C GLN A 36 -11.34 -3.93 -3.14
N THR A 37 -11.71 -5.10 -3.65
CA THR A 37 -13.01 -5.72 -3.39
C THR A 37 -13.14 -6.18 -1.93
N ARG A 38 -12.09 -6.81 -1.38
CA ARG A 38 -12.10 -7.35 0.00
C ARG A 38 -11.99 -6.27 1.07
N ILE A 39 -11.13 -5.27 0.86
CA ILE A 39 -10.89 -4.17 1.81
C ILE A 39 -11.87 -3.01 1.58
N LYS A 40 -12.69 -3.08 0.51
CA LYS A 40 -13.59 -2.00 0.08
C LYS A 40 -12.87 -0.65 -0.09
N VAL A 41 -11.60 -0.70 -0.50
CA VAL A 41 -10.79 0.51 -0.69
C VAL A 41 -10.74 0.88 -2.16
N ILE A 42 -11.11 2.13 -2.47
CA ILE A 42 -11.17 2.63 -3.84
C ILE A 42 -9.86 3.35 -4.18
N GLY A 43 -9.39 3.18 -5.42
CA GLY A 43 -8.27 3.96 -5.95
C GLY A 43 -6.88 3.60 -5.41
N ILE A 44 -6.72 2.46 -4.73
CA ILE A 44 -5.39 2.03 -4.23
C ILE A 44 -4.33 1.94 -5.31
N LYS A 45 -4.70 1.52 -6.53
CA LYS A 45 -3.80 1.50 -7.68
C LYS A 45 -3.22 2.88 -7.95
N LYS A 46 -4.07 3.92 -7.95
CA LYS A 46 -3.65 5.31 -8.18
C LYS A 46 -2.74 5.81 -7.06
N LYS A 47 -3.09 5.51 -5.80
CA LYS A 47 -2.28 5.88 -4.62
C LYS A 47 -0.88 5.24 -4.65
N ILE A 48 -0.79 3.98 -5.07
CA ILE A 48 0.50 3.29 -5.24
C ILE A 48 1.32 3.97 -6.34
N ILE A 49 0.71 4.30 -7.48
CA ILE A 49 1.39 5.00 -8.58
C ILE A 49 1.90 6.38 -8.13
N GLU A 50 1.07 7.18 -7.47
CA GLU A 50 1.45 8.50 -6.93
C GLU A 50 2.61 8.37 -5.94
N ARG A 51 2.60 7.33 -5.11
CA ARG A 51 3.68 7.04 -4.17
C ARG A 51 4.99 6.67 -4.87
N ILE A 52 4.94 5.81 -5.89
CA ILE A 52 6.12 5.45 -6.71
C ILE A 52 6.72 6.70 -7.37
N LEU A 53 5.87 7.57 -7.93
CA LEU A 53 6.33 8.81 -8.56
C LEU A 53 6.97 9.77 -7.55
N SER A 54 6.38 9.90 -6.35
CA SER A 54 6.95 10.70 -5.26
C SER A 54 8.33 10.18 -4.82
N GLU A 55 8.48 8.85 -4.73
CA GLU A 55 9.76 8.21 -4.39
C GLU A 55 10.82 8.41 -5.47
N LEU A 56 10.45 8.34 -6.75
CA LEU A 56 11.35 8.61 -7.87
C LEU A 56 11.85 10.05 -7.87
N GLN A 57 11.00 11.01 -7.49
CA GLN A 57 11.35 12.43 -7.39
C GLN A 57 12.23 12.74 -6.16
N GLY A 58 12.42 11.79 -5.25
CA GLY A 58 13.19 11.99 -4.01
C GLY A 58 12.44 12.79 -2.94
N ASN A 59 11.13 12.97 -3.09
CA ASN A 59 10.30 13.73 -2.14
C ASN A 59 9.99 12.94 -0.86
N GLU A 60 10.23 11.63 -0.85
CA GLU A 60 9.95 10.74 0.27
C GLU A 60 11.22 10.35 1.03
N LYS A 61 11.19 10.53 2.36
CA LYS A 61 12.27 10.10 3.28
C LYS A 61 12.46 8.59 3.28
N TYR A 62 11.38 7.83 3.11
CA TYR A 62 11.38 6.36 3.10
C TYR A 62 10.97 5.86 1.73
N ARG A 63 11.80 4.98 1.15
CA ARG A 63 11.55 4.33 -0.13
C ARG A 63 11.07 2.89 0.12
N ILE A 64 9.89 2.57 -0.37
CA ILE A 64 9.28 1.24 -0.25
C ILE A 64 9.09 0.56 -1.61
N PHE A 65 9.11 1.32 -2.71
CA PHE A 65 8.93 0.80 -4.06
C PHE A 65 10.16 0.98 -4.95
N VAL A 66 10.95 2.03 -4.74
CA VAL A 66 12.06 2.40 -5.64
C VAL A 66 13.41 2.22 -4.93
N MET A 67 14.35 1.53 -5.57
CA MET A 67 15.73 1.44 -5.05
C MET A 67 16.49 2.75 -5.27
N PRO A 68 17.37 3.15 -4.34
CA PRO A 68 18.29 4.25 -4.59
C PRO A 68 19.21 3.97 -5.78
N PRO A 69 19.54 5.00 -6.58
CA PRO A 69 20.53 4.88 -7.64
C PRO A 69 21.92 4.56 -7.08
#